data_AF-A0A954R5U6-F1
#
_entry.id   AF-A0A954R5U6-F1
#
_cell.length_a   1.000
_cell.length_b   1.000
_cell.length_c   1.000
_cell.angle_alpha   90.00
_cell.angle_beta   90.00
_cell.angle_gamma   90.00
#
_symmetry.space_group_name_H-M   'P 1'
#
loop_
_entity.id
_entity.type
_entity.pdbx_description
1 polymer ?
#
loop_
_entity_poly.entity_id
_entity_poly.type
_entity_poly.pdbx_seq_one_letter_code
_entity_poly.pdbx_strand_id
1 'polypeptide(L)'
;MSGCLFGTALCRAQAIPNVQLKGGVTQIERVEDVIDNWQPNRHVFVKGELGVGRRQLDELQDWISQNAPHWTVVLMDTASDEHYRAADGRDYQGLDAVEHALGNGLSNRTDFGKLENPMTGESDGAIFVLFLRERKFSYFGSDAQDRRGLGESAWMGRLDQSAFRAMRGGGRIIDAARDTIQTIDEQLRQAIKSEADSAARAERERERAVEEVRRGLAATSERVEQVKLEAANFRQKKPTATGPLAAPPLAAWQTELDAIAAELTPATAREMNQRLSRLNDAVERNLNGYASVHGLDDRETALNRRLTILEQSPGGVAAGNVTAAKKLFAQARQSAQAGELGVEETLAQIEASLQAGQALVDEESAMLRQAQLRATWIRRTVWFMLGLVGLAITALLAILNRRRRGVMLKAQAELAERERSVAEQTDGVNTLFVRNDEILGSRENLRKRGYEGRTQQLSNQALDYVDDLFIMSKEIRRVVSEAKELVYPGSPLGRLTNLFSSTRYHRAINHVSGKPLQFNSFDGLPSVLRGQIPLDSAGSLPDQI
;
A
#
# COMPACT_ATOMS: atom_id res chain seq x y z
N MET A 1 -45.66 -55.93 -38.34
CA MET A 1 -44.65 -55.80 -37.26
C MET A 1 -45.37 -55.16 -36.08
N SER A 2 -46.02 -55.96 -35.22
CA SER A 2 -45.51 -56.34 -33.87
C SER A 2 -44.75 -55.16 -33.24
N GLY A 3 -45.27 -54.37 -32.29
CA GLY A 3 -46.10 -54.68 -31.14
C GLY A 3 -45.21 -54.64 -29.90
N CYS A 4 -45.29 -53.56 -29.09
CA CYS A 4 -44.82 -53.52 -27.70
C CYS A 4 -45.48 -52.34 -26.97
N LEU A 5 -46.57 -52.65 -26.25
CA LEU A 5 -47.19 -51.80 -25.25
C LEU A 5 -46.38 -51.92 -23.95
N PHE A 6 -45.73 -50.84 -23.52
CA PHE A 6 -45.11 -50.77 -22.20
C PHE A 6 -46.21 -50.50 -21.15
N GLY A 7 -46.62 -51.56 -20.45
CA GLY A 7 -47.44 -51.46 -19.25
C GLY A 7 -46.56 -51.05 -18.06
N THR A 8 -46.76 -49.84 -17.55
CA THR A 8 -46.24 -49.40 -16.26
C THR A 8 -46.97 -50.13 -15.14
N ALA A 9 -46.33 -51.13 -14.53
CA ALA A 9 -46.81 -51.77 -13.32
C ALA A 9 -46.62 -50.80 -12.13
N LEU A 10 -47.71 -50.12 -11.76
CA LEU A 10 -47.84 -49.44 -10.48
C LEU A 10 -47.93 -50.49 -9.37
N CYS A 11 -46.80 -50.85 -8.76
CA CYS A 11 -46.78 -51.53 -7.48
C CYS A 11 -47.36 -50.60 -6.42
N ARG A 12 -48.67 -50.74 -6.13
CA ARG A 12 -49.27 -50.23 -4.89
C ARG A 12 -48.69 -51.04 -3.73
N ALA A 13 -47.76 -50.43 -2.99
CA ALA A 13 -47.42 -50.90 -1.66
C ALA A 13 -48.71 -50.88 -0.81
N GLN A 14 -49.16 -52.06 -0.37
CA GLN A 14 -50.25 -52.16 0.60
C GLN A 14 -49.74 -51.59 1.92
N ALA A 15 -50.36 -50.50 2.37
CA ALA A 15 -50.09 -49.92 3.68
C ALA A 15 -50.46 -50.95 4.76
N ILE A 16 -49.47 -51.38 5.52
CA ILE A 16 -49.67 -52.18 6.74
C ILE A 16 -50.52 -51.33 7.70
N PRO A 17 -51.63 -51.87 8.27
CA PRO A 17 -52.43 -51.12 9.23
C PRO A 17 -51.56 -50.73 10.43
N ASN A 18 -51.30 -49.43 10.54
CA ASN A 18 -50.51 -48.80 11.58
C ASN A 18 -51.31 -48.82 12.90
N VAL A 19 -51.27 -49.95 13.62
CA VAL A 19 -51.68 -49.98 15.03
C VAL A 19 -50.60 -49.19 15.77
N GLN A 20 -50.78 -47.87 15.87
CA GLN A 20 -49.99 -47.01 16.73
C GLN A 20 -50.23 -47.43 18.18
N LEU A 21 -49.48 -48.41 18.66
CA LEU A 21 -49.19 -48.50 20.08
C LEU A 21 -48.51 -47.19 20.44
N LYS A 22 -49.22 -46.29 21.14
CA LYS A 22 -48.61 -45.07 21.69
C LYS A 22 -47.45 -45.52 22.57
N GLY A 23 -46.22 -45.34 22.08
CA GLY A 23 -45.03 -45.54 22.89
C GLY A 23 -45.06 -44.51 24.01
N GLY A 24 -45.28 -44.96 25.24
CA GLY A 24 -45.22 -44.08 26.41
C GLY A 24 -43.79 -43.95 26.91
N VAL A 25 -43.56 -42.93 27.74
CA VAL A 25 -42.31 -42.78 28.49
C VAL A 25 -42.11 -43.99 29.41
N THR A 26 -40.93 -44.61 29.36
CA THR A 26 -40.61 -45.79 30.16
C THR A 26 -39.77 -45.40 31.38
N GLN A 27 -40.23 -45.79 32.56
CA GLN A 27 -39.43 -45.70 33.78
C GLN A 27 -38.49 -46.90 33.81
N ILE A 28 -37.22 -46.67 34.13
CA ILE A 28 -36.19 -47.71 34.21
C ILE A 28 -35.55 -47.67 35.61
N GLU A 29 -35.09 -48.82 36.07
CA GLU A 29 -34.30 -48.95 37.31
C GLU A 29 -32.81 -49.01 37.00
N ARG A 30 -32.43 -49.61 35.86
CA ARG A 30 -31.04 -49.76 35.39
C ARG A 30 -30.93 -49.41 33.92
N VAL A 31 -29.74 -49.03 33.44
CA VAL A 31 -29.54 -48.72 32.02
C VAL A 31 -29.82 -49.92 31.09
N GLU A 32 -29.61 -51.14 31.57
CA GLU A 32 -29.92 -52.37 30.82
C GLU A 32 -31.41 -52.46 30.45
N ASP A 33 -32.30 -51.88 31.26
CA ASP A 33 -33.74 -51.83 30.96
C ASP A 33 -34.03 -51.02 29.71
N VAL A 34 -33.18 -50.07 29.31
CA VAL A 34 -33.31 -49.36 28.03
C VAL A 34 -33.20 -50.35 26.88
N ILE A 35 -32.18 -51.22 26.91
CA ILE A 35 -31.92 -52.22 25.87
C ILE A 35 -33.07 -53.22 25.82
N ASP A 36 -33.49 -53.73 26.98
CA ASP A 36 -34.51 -54.77 27.08
C ASP A 36 -35.91 -54.27 26.72
N ASN A 37 -36.18 -52.97 26.88
CA ASN A 37 -37.47 -52.35 26.58
C ASN A 37 -37.46 -51.47 25.33
N TRP A 38 -36.36 -51.41 24.58
CA TRP A 38 -36.26 -50.57 23.40
C TRP A 38 -37.20 -51.04 22.29
N GLN A 39 -37.89 -50.08 21.67
CA GLN A 39 -38.76 -50.30 20.52
C GLN A 39 -38.67 -49.07 19.59
N PRO A 40 -38.86 -49.21 18.26
CA PRO A 40 -38.76 -48.08 17.33
C PRO A 40 -39.71 -46.90 17.62
N ASN A 41 -40.83 -47.14 18.31
CA ASN A 41 -41.80 -46.12 18.68
C ASN A 41 -41.62 -45.59 20.11
N ARG A 42 -40.58 -45.99 20.84
CA ARG A 42 -40.32 -45.63 22.23
C ARG A 42 -38.98 -44.92 22.32
N HIS A 43 -39.04 -43.63 22.63
CA HIS A 43 -37.87 -42.75 22.55
C HIS A 43 -37.39 -42.28 23.91
N VAL A 44 -38.27 -42.13 24.91
CA VAL A 44 -37.92 -41.52 26.20
C VAL A 44 -37.86 -42.54 27.34
N PHE A 45 -36.70 -42.64 27.96
CA PHE A 45 -36.43 -43.47 29.14
C PHE A 45 -36.00 -42.59 30.31
N VAL A 46 -36.55 -42.86 31.50
CA VAL A 46 -36.36 -42.03 32.69
C VAL A 46 -35.94 -42.87 33.88
N LYS A 47 -34.86 -42.47 34.56
CA LYS A 47 -34.39 -43.07 35.81
C LYS A 47 -34.40 -42.03 36.94
N GLY A 48 -35.13 -42.32 38.02
CA GLY A 48 -35.15 -41.49 39.24
C GLY A 48 -36.03 -40.24 39.15
N GLU A 49 -35.90 -39.35 40.14
CA GLU A 49 -36.72 -38.14 40.26
C GLU A 49 -36.08 -36.92 39.58
N LEU A 50 -36.49 -36.65 38.34
CA LEU A 50 -35.95 -35.52 37.55
C LEU A 50 -36.56 -34.15 37.88
N GLY A 51 -37.62 -34.11 38.70
CA GLY A 51 -38.41 -32.90 38.93
C GLY A 51 -39.25 -32.46 37.71
N VAL A 52 -39.45 -33.35 36.73
CA VAL A 52 -40.26 -33.11 35.52
C VAL A 52 -41.58 -33.87 35.61
N GLY A 53 -42.70 -33.20 35.36
CA GLY A 53 -44.01 -33.83 35.43
C GLY A 53 -44.22 -34.85 34.32
N ARG A 54 -44.96 -35.94 34.61
CA ARG A 54 -45.25 -37.02 33.64
C ARG A 54 -45.80 -36.51 32.31
N ARG A 55 -46.70 -35.53 32.36
CA ARG A 55 -47.27 -34.87 31.17
C ARG A 55 -46.21 -34.27 30.25
N GLN A 56 -45.19 -33.60 30.81
CA GLN A 56 -44.14 -32.98 30.02
C GLN A 56 -43.22 -34.03 29.36
N LEU A 57 -43.01 -35.16 30.03
CA LEU A 57 -42.27 -36.29 29.47
C LEU A 57 -43.06 -36.95 28.34
N ASP A 58 -44.37 -37.14 28.50
CA ASP A 58 -45.23 -37.69 27.44
C ASP A 58 -45.29 -36.70 26.24
N GLU A 59 -45.33 -35.39 26.48
CA GLU A 59 -45.22 -34.35 25.44
C GLU A 59 -43.86 -34.39 24.71
N LEU A 60 -42.77 -34.71 25.41
CA LEU A 60 -41.45 -34.92 24.77
C LEU A 60 -41.44 -36.19 23.92
N GLN A 61 -41.98 -37.30 24.42
CA GLN A 61 -42.10 -38.56 23.68
C GLN A 61 -42.91 -38.37 22.39
N ASP A 62 -44.08 -37.72 22.48
CA ASP A 62 -44.91 -37.40 21.32
C ASP A 62 -44.17 -36.50 20.33
N TRP A 63 -43.42 -35.51 20.82
CA TRP A 63 -42.62 -34.63 19.97
C TRP A 63 -41.51 -35.39 19.24
N ILE A 64 -40.76 -36.26 19.92
CA ILE A 64 -39.68 -37.05 19.29
C ILE A 64 -40.26 -38.01 18.25
N SER A 65 -41.34 -38.72 18.55
CA SER A 65 -41.99 -39.62 17.58
C SER A 65 -42.41 -38.91 16.29
N GLN A 66 -42.76 -37.62 16.36
CA GLN A 66 -43.19 -36.84 15.20
C GLN A 66 -42.03 -36.18 14.45
N ASN A 67 -41.02 -35.68 15.17
CA ASN A 67 -40.00 -34.80 14.61
C ASN A 67 -38.62 -35.48 14.44
N ALA A 68 -38.36 -36.53 15.22
CA ALA A 68 -37.05 -37.12 15.39
C ALA A 68 -37.16 -38.64 15.70
N PRO A 69 -37.83 -39.45 14.87
CA PRO A 69 -38.18 -40.84 15.19
C PRO A 69 -36.96 -41.76 15.36
N HIS A 70 -35.75 -41.34 14.95
CA HIS A 70 -34.53 -42.13 15.07
C HIS A 70 -33.70 -41.78 16.31
N TRP A 71 -34.27 -40.97 17.22
CA TRP A 71 -33.63 -40.60 18.47
C TRP A 71 -34.12 -41.45 19.64
N THR A 72 -33.18 -41.81 20.52
CA THR A 72 -33.44 -42.32 21.85
C THR A 72 -32.90 -41.33 22.88
N VAL A 73 -33.73 -40.95 23.84
CA VAL A 73 -33.44 -39.99 24.91
C VAL A 73 -33.50 -40.71 26.26
N VAL A 74 -32.39 -40.67 26.99
CA VAL A 74 -32.27 -41.25 28.33
C VAL A 74 -32.01 -40.14 29.33
N LEU A 75 -32.93 -39.96 30.28
CA LEU A 75 -32.87 -38.91 31.30
C LEU A 75 -32.69 -39.56 32.67
N MET A 76 -31.59 -39.26 33.36
CA MET A 76 -31.21 -39.93 34.62
C MET A 76 -30.92 -38.92 35.72
N ASP A 77 -31.42 -39.17 36.94
CA ASP A 77 -31.03 -38.39 38.13
C ASP A 77 -29.54 -38.61 38.44
N THR A 78 -29.10 -39.88 38.51
CA THR A 78 -27.70 -40.25 38.71
C THR A 78 -27.34 -41.57 38.02
N ALA A 79 -26.06 -41.71 37.68
CA ALA A 79 -25.48 -42.95 37.15
C ALA A 79 -24.66 -43.74 38.20
N SER A 80 -24.57 -43.27 39.45
CA SER A 80 -23.58 -43.78 40.44
C SER A 80 -23.70 -45.27 40.77
N ASP A 81 -24.89 -45.84 40.62
CA ASP A 81 -25.26 -47.23 40.89
C ASP A 81 -25.39 -48.08 39.63
N GLU A 82 -25.01 -47.54 38.46
CA GLU A 82 -25.08 -48.27 37.20
C GLU A 82 -23.93 -49.26 37.06
N HIS A 83 -24.29 -50.44 36.55
CA HIS A 83 -23.38 -51.53 36.26
C HIS A 83 -23.78 -52.16 34.93
N TYR A 84 -22.82 -52.31 34.02
CA TYR A 84 -23.03 -52.94 32.72
C TYR A 84 -21.89 -53.88 32.38
N ARG A 85 -22.22 -55.10 31.96
CA ARG A 85 -21.25 -56.07 31.47
C ARG A 85 -21.33 -56.15 29.95
N ALA A 86 -20.27 -55.71 29.28
CA ALA A 86 -20.21 -55.75 27.83
C ALA A 86 -20.09 -57.19 27.30
N ALA A 87 -20.34 -57.36 26.00
CA ALA A 87 -20.28 -58.66 25.32
C ALA A 87 -18.88 -59.32 25.38
N ASP A 88 -17.81 -58.54 25.57
CA ASP A 88 -16.44 -59.02 25.75
C ASP A 88 -16.13 -59.44 27.20
N GLY A 89 -17.12 -59.35 28.10
CA GLY A 89 -17.02 -59.75 29.50
C GLY A 89 -16.44 -58.69 30.43
N ARG A 90 -16.06 -57.50 29.94
CA ARG A 90 -15.62 -56.37 30.78
C ARG A 90 -16.80 -55.75 31.53
N ASP A 91 -16.57 -55.44 32.79
CA ASP A 91 -17.54 -54.75 33.65
C ASP A 91 -17.24 -53.25 33.68
N TYR A 92 -18.28 -52.45 33.47
CA TYR A 92 -18.27 -51.00 33.56
C TYR A 92 -19.16 -50.55 34.71
N GLN A 93 -18.85 -49.39 35.31
CA GLN A 93 -19.59 -48.82 36.43
C GLN A 93 -19.84 -47.33 36.20
N GLY A 94 -20.86 -46.77 36.84
CA GLY A 94 -21.09 -45.33 36.82
C GLY A 94 -21.51 -44.81 35.44
N LEU A 95 -20.97 -43.66 35.05
CA LEU A 95 -21.19 -43.06 33.72
C LEU A 95 -20.73 -43.99 32.59
N ASP A 96 -19.57 -44.64 32.74
CA ASP A 96 -19.01 -45.52 31.71
C ASP A 96 -19.92 -46.72 31.43
N ALA A 97 -20.61 -47.23 32.46
CA ALA A 97 -21.62 -48.28 32.28
C ALA A 97 -22.74 -47.83 31.36
N VAL A 98 -23.24 -46.61 31.56
CA VAL A 98 -24.32 -46.04 30.74
C VAL A 98 -23.85 -45.79 29.32
N GLU A 99 -22.67 -45.20 29.15
CA GLU A 99 -22.12 -44.88 27.84
C GLU A 99 -21.86 -46.14 27.01
N HIS A 100 -21.31 -47.20 27.62
CA HIS A 100 -21.11 -48.48 26.93
C HIS A 100 -22.41 -49.24 26.67
N ALA A 101 -23.36 -49.24 27.63
CA ALA A 101 -24.66 -49.89 27.45
C ALA A 101 -25.44 -49.26 26.30
N LEU A 102 -25.45 -47.94 26.20
CA LEU A 102 -26.20 -47.24 25.17
C LEU A 102 -25.47 -47.19 23.83
N GLY A 103 -24.18 -46.79 23.80
CA GLY A 103 -23.43 -46.69 22.55
C GLY A 103 -23.22 -48.03 21.85
N ASN A 104 -22.81 -49.06 22.61
CA ASN A 104 -22.54 -50.39 22.04
C ASN A 104 -23.69 -51.37 22.26
N GLY A 105 -24.28 -51.38 23.45
CA GLY A 105 -25.30 -52.37 23.80
C GLY A 105 -26.59 -52.19 23.00
N LEU A 106 -27.09 -50.95 22.89
CA LEU A 106 -28.35 -50.66 22.19
C LEU A 106 -28.25 -51.02 20.70
N SER A 107 -27.21 -50.51 20.02
CA SER A 107 -26.98 -50.72 18.60
C SER A 107 -26.74 -52.19 18.23
N ASN A 108 -26.06 -52.97 19.08
CA ASN A 108 -25.72 -54.36 18.78
C ASN A 108 -26.79 -55.38 19.19
N ARG A 109 -27.62 -55.08 20.20
CA ARG A 109 -28.59 -56.04 20.77
C ARG A 109 -30.03 -55.80 20.32
N THR A 110 -30.30 -54.68 19.64
CA THR A 110 -31.65 -54.29 19.21
C THR A 110 -31.66 -53.93 17.73
N ASP A 111 -32.83 -53.59 17.18
CA ASP A 111 -32.96 -53.07 15.83
C ASP A 111 -32.63 -51.56 15.72
N PHE A 112 -32.15 -50.91 16.80
CA PHE A 112 -31.77 -49.50 16.79
C PHE A 112 -30.72 -49.17 15.72
N GLY A 113 -29.69 -50.01 15.56
CA GLY A 113 -28.67 -49.84 14.53
C GLY A 113 -29.18 -49.99 13.09
N LYS A 114 -30.41 -50.51 12.91
CA LYS A 114 -31.06 -50.70 11.59
C LYS A 114 -31.97 -49.54 11.21
N LEU A 115 -32.08 -48.51 12.04
CA LEU A 115 -32.83 -47.30 11.70
C LEU A 115 -32.10 -46.56 10.58
N GLU A 116 -32.76 -46.35 9.45
CA GLU A 116 -32.17 -45.75 8.25
C GLU A 116 -32.80 -44.40 7.94
N ASN A 117 -31.95 -43.45 7.57
CA ASN A 117 -32.40 -42.14 7.11
C ASN A 117 -33.16 -42.29 5.78
N PRO A 118 -34.40 -41.77 5.66
CA PRO A 118 -35.21 -41.98 4.46
C PRO A 118 -34.64 -41.33 3.20
N MET A 119 -33.74 -40.34 3.32
CA MET A 119 -33.13 -39.67 2.17
C MET A 119 -31.86 -40.36 1.67
N THR A 120 -31.10 -41.00 2.55
CA THR A 120 -29.77 -41.54 2.21
C THR A 120 -29.71 -43.06 2.29
N GLY A 121 -30.63 -43.71 3.01
CA GLY A 121 -30.59 -45.16 3.29
C GLY A 121 -29.50 -45.56 4.29
N GLU A 122 -28.88 -44.59 4.97
CA GLU A 122 -27.78 -44.82 5.89
C GLU A 122 -28.30 -44.93 7.32
N SER A 123 -27.65 -45.76 8.15
CA SER A 123 -28.02 -45.86 9.56
C SER A 123 -27.88 -44.50 10.25
N ASP A 124 -28.96 -44.01 10.88
CA ASP A 124 -29.03 -42.68 11.50
C ASP A 124 -29.62 -42.66 12.91
N GLY A 125 -29.61 -43.81 13.59
CA GLY A 125 -29.95 -43.90 15.00
C GLY A 125 -29.02 -43.05 15.87
N ALA A 126 -29.60 -42.19 16.71
CA ALA A 126 -28.86 -41.30 17.61
C ALA A 126 -29.36 -41.38 19.05
N ILE A 127 -28.45 -41.25 20.02
CA ILE A 127 -28.79 -41.33 21.44
C ILE A 127 -28.37 -40.04 22.15
N PHE A 128 -29.27 -39.46 22.93
CA PHE A 128 -28.97 -38.35 23.83
C PHE A 128 -29.20 -38.78 25.28
N VAL A 129 -28.21 -38.52 26.13
CA VAL A 129 -28.24 -38.88 27.55
C VAL A 129 -28.00 -37.64 28.40
N LEU A 130 -28.84 -37.44 29.41
CA LEU A 130 -28.71 -36.35 30.38
C LEU A 130 -28.58 -36.90 31.80
N PHE A 131 -27.49 -36.54 32.47
CA PHE A 131 -27.19 -36.90 33.85
C PHE A 131 -27.35 -35.68 34.77
N LEU A 132 -28.40 -35.66 35.60
CA LEU A 132 -28.77 -34.45 36.34
C LEU A 132 -27.79 -34.11 37.47
N ARG A 133 -27.44 -35.08 38.33
CA ARG A 133 -26.50 -34.85 39.45
C ARG A 133 -25.07 -34.67 38.99
N GLU A 134 -24.65 -35.42 37.99
CA GLU A 134 -23.31 -35.34 37.40
C GLU A 134 -23.16 -34.11 36.49
N ARG A 135 -24.27 -33.44 36.14
CA ARG A 135 -24.33 -32.27 35.23
C ARG A 135 -23.61 -32.52 33.91
N LYS A 136 -23.71 -33.76 33.40
CA LYS A 136 -23.08 -34.23 32.17
C LYS A 136 -24.15 -34.54 31.13
N PHE A 137 -23.79 -34.34 29.87
CA PHE A 137 -24.56 -34.81 28.73
C PHE A 137 -23.68 -35.71 27.88
N SER A 138 -24.24 -36.80 27.39
CA SER A 138 -23.57 -37.68 26.44
C SER A 138 -24.42 -37.83 25.19
N TYR A 139 -23.76 -37.97 24.05
CA TYR A 139 -24.38 -38.08 22.74
C TYR A 139 -23.65 -39.17 21.98
N PHE A 140 -24.42 -40.06 21.35
CA PHE A 140 -23.91 -41.12 20.48
C PHE A 140 -24.54 -40.92 19.11
N GLY A 141 -23.69 -40.59 18.14
CA GLY A 141 -24.11 -40.40 16.75
C GLY A 141 -23.99 -41.69 15.94
N SER A 142 -24.69 -41.75 14.82
CA SER A 142 -24.48 -42.81 13.84
C SER A 142 -23.29 -42.52 12.92
N ASP A 143 -22.83 -43.52 12.17
CA ASP A 143 -21.82 -43.34 11.10
C ASP A 143 -22.22 -42.25 10.07
N ALA A 144 -23.53 -42.12 9.79
CA ALA A 144 -24.06 -41.11 8.89
C ALA A 144 -23.92 -39.68 9.46
N GLN A 145 -24.02 -39.52 10.78
CA GLN A 145 -23.77 -38.27 11.48
C GLN A 145 -22.26 -38.01 11.58
N ASP A 146 -21.47 -39.02 11.94
CA ASP A 146 -20.01 -38.97 12.08
C ASP A 146 -19.33 -38.48 10.80
N ARG A 147 -19.66 -39.08 9.64
CA ARG A 147 -19.04 -38.70 8.36
C ARG A 147 -19.34 -37.25 7.94
N ARG A 148 -20.40 -36.67 8.51
CA ARG A 148 -20.82 -35.27 8.28
C ARG A 148 -20.30 -34.33 9.36
N GLY A 149 -19.41 -34.83 10.22
CA GLY A 149 -18.83 -34.10 11.34
C GLY A 149 -19.86 -33.78 12.42
N LEU A 150 -20.96 -34.52 12.49
CA LEU A 150 -22.00 -34.42 13.52
C LEU A 150 -21.90 -35.53 14.56
N GLY A 151 -20.76 -36.22 14.61
CA GLY A 151 -20.49 -37.31 15.53
C GLY A 151 -20.05 -36.91 16.92
N GLU A 152 -19.70 -37.92 17.72
CA GLU A 152 -19.23 -37.78 19.10
C GLU A 152 -18.01 -36.86 19.22
N SER A 153 -17.09 -36.92 18.25
CA SER A 153 -15.90 -36.05 18.19
C SER A 153 -16.23 -34.55 18.13
N ALA A 154 -17.42 -34.19 17.65
CA ALA A 154 -17.92 -32.82 17.57
C ALA A 154 -18.87 -32.48 18.73
N TRP A 155 -19.11 -33.40 19.66
CA TRP A 155 -20.04 -33.19 20.76
C TRP A 155 -19.61 -32.03 21.66
N MET A 156 -18.45 -32.18 22.28
CA MET A 156 -17.92 -31.24 23.27
C MET A 156 -17.63 -29.88 22.66
N GLY A 157 -18.27 -28.84 23.19
CA GLY A 157 -18.07 -27.45 22.80
C GLY A 157 -18.75 -27.02 21.50
N ARG A 158 -19.48 -27.90 20.80
CA ARG A 158 -20.21 -27.55 19.56
C ARG A 158 -21.66 -28.03 19.58
N LEU A 159 -21.89 -29.33 19.60
CA LEU A 159 -23.25 -29.88 19.56
C LEU A 159 -23.95 -29.84 20.93
N ASP A 160 -23.17 -29.89 22.02
CA ASP A 160 -23.64 -29.80 23.41
C ASP A 160 -24.18 -28.41 23.82
N GLN A 161 -23.89 -27.37 23.04
CA GLN A 161 -24.19 -25.97 23.39
C GLN A 161 -25.69 -25.72 23.60
N SER A 162 -26.56 -26.42 22.86
CA SER A 162 -28.01 -26.29 23.01
C SER A 162 -28.48 -26.85 24.36
N ALA A 163 -28.03 -28.05 24.73
CA ALA A 163 -28.28 -28.63 26.05
C ALA A 163 -27.77 -27.74 27.19
N PHE A 164 -26.52 -27.26 27.09
CA PHE A 164 -25.93 -26.38 28.11
C PHE A 164 -26.72 -25.08 28.28
N ARG A 165 -27.16 -24.44 27.19
CA ARG A 165 -27.96 -23.20 27.24
C ARG A 165 -29.32 -23.43 27.90
N ALA A 166 -30.00 -24.53 27.57
CA ALA A 166 -31.29 -24.88 28.17
C ALA A 166 -31.16 -25.08 29.68
N MET A 167 -30.10 -25.76 30.12
CA MET A 167 -29.89 -26.09 31.54
C MET A 167 -29.43 -24.92 32.41
N ARG A 168 -28.74 -23.92 31.84
CA ARG A 168 -28.25 -22.73 32.58
C ARG A 168 -29.38 -21.88 33.20
N GLY A 169 -30.59 -21.95 32.65
CA GLY A 169 -31.76 -21.17 33.07
C GLY A 169 -32.65 -21.82 34.14
N GLY A 170 -32.17 -22.85 34.84
CA GLY A 170 -32.93 -23.50 35.91
C GLY A 170 -33.42 -24.92 35.59
N GLY A 171 -32.63 -25.72 34.88
CA GLY A 171 -32.90 -27.16 34.75
C GLY A 171 -34.05 -27.52 33.79
N ARG A 172 -34.13 -26.83 32.64
CA ARG A 172 -35.12 -27.14 31.59
C ARG A 172 -34.70 -28.39 30.81
N ILE A 173 -34.84 -29.56 31.45
CA ILE A 173 -34.42 -30.86 30.93
C ILE A 173 -35.08 -31.18 29.58
N ILE A 174 -36.38 -30.89 29.44
CA ILE A 174 -37.13 -31.12 28.20
C ILE A 174 -36.59 -30.26 27.05
N ASP A 175 -36.35 -28.97 27.31
CA ASP A 175 -35.77 -28.06 26.32
C ASP A 175 -34.35 -28.49 25.94
N ALA A 176 -33.56 -28.99 26.90
CA ALA A 176 -32.21 -29.46 26.63
C ALA A 176 -32.17 -30.62 25.63
N ALA A 177 -33.06 -31.61 25.79
CA ALA A 177 -33.19 -32.71 24.84
C ALA A 177 -33.72 -32.22 23.48
N ARG A 178 -34.84 -31.48 23.50
CA ARG A 178 -35.52 -31.00 22.29
C ARG A 178 -34.62 -30.12 21.42
N ASP A 179 -34.00 -29.11 22.02
CA ASP A 179 -33.18 -28.14 21.30
C ASP A 179 -31.92 -28.79 20.73
N THR A 180 -31.33 -29.76 21.45
CA THR A 180 -30.16 -30.52 20.98
C THR A 180 -30.51 -31.37 19.76
N ILE A 181 -31.57 -32.17 19.86
CA ILE A 181 -32.07 -33.02 18.76
C ILE A 181 -32.39 -32.16 17.54
N GLN A 182 -33.18 -31.10 17.74
CA GLN A 182 -33.57 -30.19 16.65
C GLN A 182 -32.34 -29.56 15.98
N THR A 183 -31.34 -29.14 16.76
CA THR A 183 -30.12 -28.54 16.23
C THR A 183 -29.33 -29.54 15.38
N ILE A 184 -29.13 -30.76 15.87
CA ILE A 184 -28.35 -31.80 15.19
C ILE A 184 -29.07 -32.26 13.92
N ASP A 185 -30.38 -32.52 13.99
CA ASP A 185 -31.18 -32.96 12.83
C ASP A 185 -31.25 -31.90 11.73
N GLU A 186 -31.35 -30.61 12.09
CA GLU A 186 -31.32 -29.53 11.11
C GLU A 186 -29.96 -29.43 10.43
N GLN A 187 -28.86 -29.56 11.18
CA GLN A 187 -27.52 -29.60 10.62
C GLN A 187 -27.32 -30.82 9.71
N LEU A 188 -27.83 -31.99 10.10
CA LEU A 188 -27.77 -33.22 9.31
C LEU A 188 -28.54 -33.06 7.99
N ARG A 189 -29.78 -32.56 8.05
CA ARG A 189 -30.59 -32.29 6.86
C ARG A 189 -29.92 -31.30 5.92
N GLN A 190 -29.31 -30.24 6.45
CA GLN A 190 -28.54 -29.29 5.63
C GLN A 190 -27.30 -29.93 5.00
N ALA A 191 -26.57 -30.76 5.75
CA ALA A 191 -25.39 -31.46 5.23
C ALA A 191 -25.76 -32.44 4.10
N ILE A 192 -26.81 -33.25 4.28
CA ILE A 192 -27.34 -34.16 3.25
C ILE A 192 -27.76 -33.38 2.00
N LYS A 193 -28.50 -32.29 2.17
CA LYS A 193 -28.93 -31.44 1.05
C LYS A 193 -27.74 -30.85 0.30
N SER A 194 -26.74 -30.34 1.03
CA SER A 194 -25.52 -29.77 0.46
C SER A 194 -24.73 -30.81 -0.34
N GLU A 195 -24.61 -32.03 0.18
CA GLU A 195 -23.98 -33.18 -0.49
C GLU A 195 -24.69 -33.50 -1.80
N ALA A 196 -26.02 -33.64 -1.79
CA ALA A 196 -26.83 -33.87 -2.98
C ALA A 196 -26.71 -32.73 -4.01
N ASP A 197 -26.77 -31.47 -3.56
CA ASP A 197 -26.62 -30.29 -4.43
C ASP A 197 -25.21 -30.20 -5.04
N SER A 198 -24.19 -30.64 -4.31
CA SER A 198 -22.80 -30.67 -4.79
C SER A 198 -22.59 -31.77 -5.82
N ALA A 199 -23.17 -32.96 -5.61
CA ALA A 199 -23.13 -34.07 -6.56
C ALA A 199 -23.88 -33.71 -7.86
N ALA A 200 -25.06 -33.10 -7.74
CA ALA A 200 -25.84 -32.63 -8.89
C ALA A 200 -25.15 -31.48 -9.66
N ARG A 201 -24.34 -30.66 -8.99
CA ARG A 201 -23.50 -29.64 -9.65
C ARG A 201 -22.31 -30.27 -10.37
N ALA A 202 -21.61 -31.19 -9.71
CA ALA A 202 -20.49 -31.91 -10.30
C ALA A 202 -20.90 -32.68 -11.56
N GLU A 203 -22.09 -33.31 -11.56
CA GLU A 203 -22.58 -34.02 -12.74
C GLU A 203 -22.90 -33.06 -13.90
N ARG A 204 -23.61 -31.96 -13.64
CA ARG A 204 -23.87 -30.92 -14.66
C ARG A 204 -22.59 -30.31 -15.21
N GLU A 205 -21.56 -30.13 -14.39
CA GLU A 205 -20.25 -29.65 -14.85
C GLU A 205 -19.56 -30.65 -15.77
N ARG A 206 -19.64 -31.95 -15.46
CA ARG A 206 -19.11 -33.01 -16.33
C ARG A 206 -19.84 -33.05 -17.67
N GLU A 207 -21.17 -32.93 -17.67
CA GLU A 207 -21.96 -32.85 -18.91
C GLU A 207 -21.58 -31.63 -19.76
N ARG A 208 -21.46 -30.45 -19.14
CA ARG A 208 -21.02 -29.22 -19.83
C ARG A 208 -19.62 -29.36 -20.42
N ALA A 209 -18.69 -30.00 -19.71
CA ALA A 209 -17.36 -30.25 -20.23
C ALA A 209 -17.39 -31.13 -21.49
N VAL A 210 -18.24 -32.17 -21.51
CA VAL A 210 -18.44 -33.00 -22.70
C VAL A 210 -19.02 -32.20 -23.86
N GLU A 211 -20.03 -31.36 -23.61
CA GLU A 211 -20.63 -30.50 -24.64
C GLU A 211 -19.65 -29.45 -25.20
N GLU A 212 -18.80 -28.89 -24.33
CA GLU A 212 -17.74 -27.97 -24.74
C GLU A 212 -16.73 -28.66 -25.68
N VAL A 213 -16.26 -29.85 -25.32
CA VAL A 213 -15.35 -30.62 -26.20
C VAL A 213 -16.04 -30.97 -27.52
N ARG A 214 -17.32 -31.35 -27.52
CA ARG A 214 -18.08 -31.62 -28.76
C ARG A 214 -18.16 -30.39 -29.67
N ARG A 215 -18.43 -29.20 -29.11
CA ARG A 215 -18.44 -27.95 -29.87
C ARG A 215 -17.06 -27.62 -30.41
N GLY A 216 -16.02 -27.78 -29.59
CA GLY A 216 -14.64 -27.58 -30.01
C GLY A 216 -14.21 -28.55 -31.12
N LEU A 217 -14.63 -29.82 -31.05
CA LEU A 217 -14.37 -30.83 -32.09
C LEU A 217 -14.97 -30.40 -33.42
N ALA A 218 -16.24 -29.98 -33.43
CA ALA A 218 -16.92 -29.51 -34.64
C ALA A 218 -16.19 -28.28 -35.25
N ALA A 219 -15.86 -27.29 -34.43
CA ALA A 219 -15.15 -26.09 -34.88
C ALA A 219 -13.74 -26.40 -35.38
N THR A 220 -13.00 -27.28 -34.71
CA THR A 220 -11.65 -27.69 -35.13
C THR A 220 -11.70 -28.49 -36.43
N SER A 221 -12.70 -29.37 -36.59
CA SER A 221 -12.93 -30.11 -37.84
C SER A 221 -13.20 -29.17 -39.02
N GLU A 222 -14.01 -28.13 -38.83
CA GLU A 222 -14.26 -27.12 -39.86
C GLU A 222 -12.97 -26.39 -40.26
N ARG A 223 -12.13 -26.02 -39.28
CA ARG A 223 -10.82 -25.39 -39.52
C ARG A 223 -9.84 -26.32 -40.24
N VAL A 224 -9.87 -27.63 -39.94
CA VAL A 224 -9.06 -28.62 -40.68
C VAL A 224 -9.47 -28.66 -42.15
N GLU A 225 -10.77 -28.64 -42.45
CA GLU A 225 -11.25 -28.55 -43.85
C GLU A 225 -10.87 -27.21 -44.49
N GLN A 226 -10.87 -26.10 -43.75
CA GLN A 226 -10.34 -24.82 -44.24
C GLN A 226 -8.85 -24.92 -44.58
N VAL A 227 -8.03 -25.51 -43.71
CA VAL A 227 -6.59 -25.73 -43.99
C VAL A 227 -6.39 -26.57 -45.24
N LYS A 228 -7.22 -27.59 -45.47
CA LYS A 228 -7.17 -28.43 -46.67
C LYS A 228 -7.47 -27.63 -47.94
N LEU A 229 -8.47 -26.74 -47.91
CA LEU A 229 -8.77 -25.84 -49.02
C LEU A 229 -7.61 -24.89 -49.30
N GLU A 230 -7.06 -24.25 -48.26
CA GLU A 230 -5.92 -23.34 -48.40
C GLU A 230 -4.65 -24.06 -48.87
N ALA A 231 -4.38 -25.28 -48.40
CA ALA A 231 -3.27 -26.10 -48.86
C ALA A 231 -3.38 -26.43 -50.36
N ALA A 232 -4.60 -26.68 -50.86
CA ALA A 232 -4.85 -26.92 -52.28
C ALA A 232 -4.60 -25.65 -53.10
N ASN A 233 -5.14 -24.51 -52.67
CA ASN A 233 -4.91 -23.20 -53.29
C ASN A 233 -3.42 -22.83 -53.31
N PHE A 234 -2.72 -23.08 -52.20
CA PHE A 234 -1.30 -22.82 -52.04
C PHE A 234 -0.48 -23.66 -53.02
N ARG A 235 -0.72 -24.97 -53.11
CA ARG A 235 -0.05 -25.86 -54.07
C ARG A 235 -0.30 -25.47 -55.51
N GLN A 236 -1.50 -24.99 -55.86
CA GLN A 236 -1.79 -24.49 -57.20
C GLN A 236 -0.92 -23.26 -57.55
N LYS A 237 -0.74 -22.34 -56.59
CA LYS A 237 0.08 -21.14 -56.77
C LYS A 237 1.59 -21.43 -56.70
N LYS A 238 2.00 -22.45 -55.94
CA LYS A 238 3.39 -22.82 -55.65
C LYS A 238 3.58 -24.34 -55.81
N PRO A 239 3.62 -24.87 -57.05
CA PRO A 239 3.62 -26.32 -57.29
C PRO A 239 4.88 -27.05 -56.83
N THR A 240 5.99 -26.33 -56.63
CA THR A 240 7.27 -26.88 -56.16
C THR A 240 7.44 -26.83 -54.64
N ALA A 241 6.47 -26.28 -53.90
CA ALA A 241 6.54 -26.17 -52.45
C ALA A 241 6.32 -27.53 -51.78
N THR A 242 7.16 -27.87 -50.81
CA THR A 242 7.12 -29.17 -50.09
C THR A 242 6.99 -28.99 -48.58
N GLY A 243 7.00 -27.75 -48.08
CA GLY A 243 6.93 -27.45 -46.65
C GLY A 243 5.55 -27.69 -46.03
N PRO A 244 5.40 -27.46 -44.71
CA PRO A 244 4.18 -27.73 -43.97
C PRO A 244 2.90 -27.05 -44.50
N LEU A 245 3.02 -25.87 -45.14
CA LEU A 245 1.88 -25.18 -45.78
C LEU A 245 1.47 -25.82 -47.12
N ALA A 246 2.38 -26.52 -47.80
CA ALA A 246 2.04 -27.24 -49.03
C ALA A 246 1.45 -28.63 -48.72
N ALA A 247 1.95 -29.27 -47.66
CA ALA A 247 1.55 -30.61 -47.26
C ALA A 247 1.28 -30.69 -45.75
N PRO A 248 0.22 -30.04 -45.23
CA PRO A 248 -0.13 -30.13 -43.82
C PRO A 248 -0.52 -31.57 -43.45
N PRO A 249 -0.32 -32.01 -42.19
CA PRO A 249 -0.57 -33.38 -41.76
C PRO A 249 -2.07 -33.66 -41.52
N LEU A 250 -2.91 -33.40 -42.53
CA LEU A 250 -4.37 -33.48 -42.47
C LEU A 250 -4.88 -34.85 -41.99
N ALA A 251 -4.28 -35.93 -42.48
CA ALA A 251 -4.66 -37.28 -42.09
C ALA A 251 -4.40 -37.56 -40.59
N ALA A 252 -3.28 -37.04 -40.06
CA ALA A 252 -2.95 -37.19 -38.64
C ALA A 252 -3.90 -36.37 -37.76
N TRP A 253 -4.26 -35.15 -38.19
CA TRP A 253 -5.24 -34.32 -37.48
C TRP A 253 -6.63 -34.94 -37.47
N GLN A 254 -7.08 -35.50 -38.60
CA GLN A 254 -8.38 -36.18 -38.65
C GLN A 254 -8.39 -37.41 -37.73
N THR A 255 -7.31 -38.21 -37.75
CA THR A 255 -7.18 -39.37 -36.86
C THR A 255 -7.23 -38.97 -35.38
N GLU A 256 -6.62 -37.84 -35.01
CA GLU A 256 -6.66 -37.33 -33.64
C GLU A 256 -8.05 -36.80 -33.26
N LEU A 257 -8.75 -36.09 -34.16
CA LEU A 257 -10.15 -35.68 -33.93
C LEU A 257 -11.06 -36.89 -33.71
N ASP A 258 -10.92 -37.92 -34.53
CA ASP A 258 -11.70 -39.16 -34.43
C ASP A 258 -11.40 -39.90 -33.13
N ALA A 259 -10.13 -39.95 -32.71
CA ALA A 259 -9.72 -40.54 -31.44
C ALA A 259 -10.30 -39.77 -30.23
N ILE A 260 -10.21 -38.43 -30.25
CA ILE A 260 -10.81 -37.58 -29.20
C ILE A 260 -12.33 -37.81 -29.13
N ALA A 261 -13.00 -37.90 -30.29
CA ALA A 261 -14.44 -38.16 -30.33
C ALA A 261 -14.81 -39.55 -29.79
N ALA A 262 -14.03 -40.58 -30.09
CA ALA A 262 -14.25 -41.94 -29.63
C ALA A 262 -14.02 -42.13 -28.11
N GLU A 263 -13.05 -41.42 -27.55
CA GLU A 263 -12.68 -41.51 -26.12
C GLU A 263 -13.45 -40.52 -25.22
N LEU A 264 -14.32 -39.67 -25.78
CA LEU A 264 -15.01 -38.62 -25.04
C LEU A 264 -16.08 -39.18 -24.08
N THR A 265 -15.81 -39.10 -22.79
CA THR A 265 -16.71 -39.44 -21.70
C THR A 265 -16.71 -38.32 -20.64
N PRO A 266 -17.70 -38.29 -19.72
CA PRO A 266 -17.69 -37.37 -18.57
C PRO A 266 -16.38 -37.41 -17.75
N ALA A 267 -15.76 -38.58 -17.64
CA ALA A 267 -14.51 -38.75 -16.89
C ALA A 267 -13.27 -38.26 -17.66
N THR A 268 -13.26 -38.40 -18.98
CA THR A 268 -12.11 -38.07 -19.84
C THR A 268 -12.20 -36.67 -20.47
N ALA A 269 -13.33 -35.97 -20.34
CA ALA A 269 -13.59 -34.68 -21.01
C ALA A 269 -12.47 -33.64 -20.82
N ARG A 270 -11.89 -33.52 -19.62
CA ARG A 270 -10.80 -32.57 -19.36
C ARG A 270 -9.54 -32.88 -20.15
N GLU A 271 -9.15 -34.16 -20.20
CA GLU A 271 -7.99 -34.62 -20.97
C GLU A 271 -8.22 -34.43 -22.47
N MET A 272 -9.40 -34.82 -22.94
CA MET A 272 -9.81 -34.65 -24.34
C MET A 272 -9.79 -33.18 -24.76
N ASN A 273 -10.22 -32.25 -23.88
CA ASN A 273 -10.14 -30.82 -24.16
C ASN A 273 -8.68 -30.35 -24.33
N GLN A 274 -7.74 -30.85 -23.53
CA GLN A 274 -6.32 -30.50 -23.66
C GLN A 274 -5.71 -31.03 -24.96
N ARG A 275 -6.05 -32.27 -25.35
CA ARG A 275 -5.65 -32.82 -26.65
C ARG A 275 -6.20 -32.00 -27.81
N LEU A 276 -7.50 -31.68 -27.74
CA LEU A 276 -8.18 -30.84 -28.73
C LEU A 276 -7.57 -29.44 -28.84
N SER A 277 -7.25 -28.79 -27.72
CA SER A 277 -6.60 -27.47 -27.72
C SER A 277 -5.24 -27.50 -28.43
N ARG A 278 -4.40 -28.50 -28.14
CA ARG A 278 -3.08 -28.65 -28.80
C ARG A 278 -3.23 -28.87 -30.30
N LEU A 279 -4.24 -29.65 -30.69
CA LEU A 279 -4.56 -29.87 -32.09
C LEU A 279 -5.04 -28.57 -32.75
N ASN A 280 -5.94 -27.83 -32.09
CA ASN A 280 -6.41 -26.54 -32.57
C ASN A 280 -5.25 -25.55 -32.78
N ASP A 281 -4.30 -25.46 -31.85
CA ASP A 281 -3.11 -24.60 -31.99
C ASP A 281 -2.25 -25.00 -33.21
N ALA A 282 -2.16 -26.28 -33.52
CA ALA A 282 -1.46 -26.76 -34.71
C ALA A 282 -2.19 -26.36 -36.01
N VAL A 283 -3.52 -26.46 -36.01
CA VAL A 283 -4.37 -26.05 -37.14
C VAL A 283 -4.33 -24.54 -37.35
N GLU A 284 -4.49 -23.75 -36.28
CA GLU A 284 -4.43 -22.29 -36.32
C GLU A 284 -3.08 -21.77 -36.79
N ARG A 285 -1.96 -22.38 -36.35
CA ARG A 285 -0.63 -22.02 -36.86
C ARG A 285 -0.51 -22.17 -38.38
N ASN A 286 -1.16 -23.18 -38.97
CA ASN A 286 -1.17 -23.34 -40.43
C ASN A 286 -2.03 -22.26 -41.11
N LEU A 287 -3.23 -21.98 -40.57
CA LEU A 287 -4.09 -20.89 -41.06
C LEU A 287 -3.38 -19.53 -41.02
N ASN A 288 -2.71 -19.22 -39.91
CA ASN A 288 -1.92 -17.99 -39.77
C ASN A 288 -0.72 -17.97 -40.72
N GLY A 289 -0.11 -19.13 -40.99
CA GLY A 289 0.93 -19.28 -41.99
C GLY A 289 0.44 -18.93 -43.40
N TYR A 290 -0.74 -19.40 -43.82
CA TYR A 290 -1.33 -18.99 -45.10
C TYR A 290 -1.61 -17.49 -45.15
N ALA A 291 -2.22 -16.93 -44.09
CA ALA A 291 -2.49 -15.50 -44.01
C ALA A 291 -1.19 -14.66 -44.11
N SER A 292 -0.12 -15.12 -43.46
CA SER A 292 1.19 -14.48 -43.51
C SER A 292 1.81 -14.52 -44.90
N VAL A 293 1.70 -15.65 -45.62
CA VAL A 293 2.17 -15.73 -47.00
C VAL A 293 1.30 -14.87 -47.92
N HIS A 294 -0.02 -14.82 -47.74
CA HIS A 294 -0.90 -13.96 -48.53
C HIS A 294 -0.62 -12.47 -48.33
N GLY A 295 -0.33 -12.04 -47.10
CA GLY A 295 0.00 -10.65 -46.79
C GLY A 295 1.48 -10.28 -46.99
N LEU A 296 2.32 -11.22 -47.44
CA LEU A 296 3.77 -11.01 -47.54
C LEU A 296 4.11 -9.86 -48.50
N ASP A 297 3.50 -9.81 -49.68
CA ASP A 297 3.83 -8.82 -50.71
C ASP A 297 3.51 -7.38 -50.25
N ASP A 298 2.37 -7.20 -49.57
CA ASP A 298 1.94 -5.91 -49.02
C ASP A 298 2.87 -5.46 -47.88
N ARG A 299 3.15 -6.37 -46.93
CA ARG A 299 4.07 -6.10 -45.81
C ARG A 299 5.48 -5.82 -46.32
N GLU A 300 5.96 -6.60 -47.28
CA GLU A 300 7.26 -6.38 -47.90
C GLU A 300 7.33 -5.01 -48.57
N THR A 301 6.30 -4.59 -49.28
CA THR A 301 6.26 -3.25 -49.88
C THR A 301 6.35 -2.15 -48.82
N ALA A 302 5.61 -2.28 -47.71
CA ALA A 302 5.65 -1.31 -46.61
C ALA A 302 7.02 -1.26 -45.92
N LEU A 303 7.60 -2.42 -45.63
CA LEU A 303 8.90 -2.53 -44.97
C LEU A 303 10.07 -2.14 -45.89
N ASN A 304 9.99 -2.41 -47.20
CA ASN A 304 10.98 -1.94 -48.18
C ASN A 304 11.02 -0.42 -48.27
N ARG A 305 9.89 0.29 -48.13
CA ARG A 305 9.90 1.76 -48.04
C ARG A 305 10.71 2.25 -46.83
N ARG A 306 10.55 1.60 -45.67
CA ARG A 306 11.34 1.93 -44.47
C ARG A 306 12.82 1.62 -44.67
N LEU A 307 13.11 0.51 -45.33
CA LEU A 307 14.47 0.11 -45.67
C LEU A 307 15.14 1.14 -46.59
N THR A 308 14.47 1.64 -47.64
CA THR A 308 14.99 2.71 -48.51
C THR A 308 15.29 4.00 -47.74
N ILE A 309 14.45 4.37 -46.78
CA ILE A 309 14.70 5.55 -45.92
C ILE A 309 15.98 5.34 -45.09
N LEU A 310 16.15 4.16 -44.48
CA LEU A 310 17.35 3.84 -43.70
C LEU A 310 18.62 3.75 -44.57
N GLU A 311 18.52 3.27 -45.80
CA GLU A 311 19.63 3.26 -46.76
C GLU A 311 20.12 4.66 -47.13
N GLN A 312 19.22 5.63 -47.17
CA GLN A 312 19.52 7.02 -47.47
C GLN A 312 19.98 7.82 -46.23
N SER A 313 20.07 7.16 -45.05
CA SER A 313 20.51 7.84 -43.83
C SER A 313 21.97 8.31 -43.93
N PRO A 314 22.28 9.52 -43.43
CA PRO A 314 23.66 10.02 -43.36
C PRO A 314 24.56 9.05 -42.57
N GLY A 315 25.86 9.02 -42.89
CA GLY A 315 26.85 8.26 -42.10
C GLY A 315 26.80 6.74 -42.26
N GLY A 316 25.77 6.18 -42.89
CA GLY A 316 25.66 4.72 -43.11
C GLY A 316 25.52 3.92 -41.82
N VAL A 317 25.14 4.56 -40.70
CA VAL A 317 25.07 3.93 -39.36
C VAL A 317 24.11 2.74 -39.30
N ALA A 318 23.08 2.73 -40.15
CA ALA A 318 22.10 1.65 -40.24
C ALA A 318 22.48 0.55 -41.24
N ALA A 319 23.63 0.61 -41.92
CA ALA A 319 23.99 -0.31 -43.01
C ALA A 319 23.99 -1.80 -42.59
N GLY A 320 24.40 -2.10 -41.35
CA GLY A 320 24.36 -3.44 -40.79
C GLY A 320 22.94 -3.97 -40.66
N ASN A 321 22.03 -3.18 -40.07
CA ASN A 321 20.62 -3.50 -39.91
C ASN A 321 19.90 -3.65 -41.25
N VAL A 322 20.20 -2.79 -42.22
CA VAL A 322 19.67 -2.88 -43.60
C VAL A 322 20.11 -4.19 -44.26
N THR A 323 21.39 -4.55 -44.15
CA THR A 323 21.91 -5.80 -44.74
C THR A 323 21.27 -7.03 -44.09
N ALA A 324 21.12 -7.02 -42.76
CA ALA A 324 20.41 -8.06 -42.03
C ALA A 324 18.94 -8.18 -42.48
N ALA A 325 18.23 -7.05 -42.58
CA ALA A 325 16.84 -7.00 -43.04
C ALA A 325 16.70 -7.55 -44.47
N LYS A 326 17.58 -7.18 -45.41
CA LYS A 326 17.56 -7.74 -46.79
C LYS A 326 17.76 -9.25 -46.81
N LYS A 327 18.70 -9.75 -45.99
CA LYS A 327 18.94 -11.20 -45.86
C LYS A 327 17.70 -11.89 -45.32
N LEU A 328 17.08 -11.33 -44.28
CA LEU A 328 15.84 -11.86 -43.71
C LEU A 328 14.67 -11.79 -44.71
N PHE A 329 14.57 -10.77 -45.57
CA PHE A 329 13.57 -10.74 -46.65
C PHE A 329 13.77 -11.87 -47.66
N ALA A 330 15.00 -12.10 -48.08
CA ALA A 330 15.32 -13.21 -48.98
C ALA A 330 14.95 -14.56 -48.33
N GLN A 331 15.22 -14.71 -47.03
CA GLN A 331 14.82 -15.88 -46.25
C GLN A 331 13.29 -16.00 -46.14
N ALA A 332 12.57 -14.92 -45.82
CA ALA A 332 11.12 -14.90 -45.73
C ALA A 332 10.46 -15.30 -47.06
N ARG A 333 10.98 -14.77 -48.19
CA ARG A 333 10.54 -15.16 -49.54
C ARG A 333 10.84 -16.61 -49.85
N GLN A 334 12.04 -17.10 -49.50
CA GLN A 334 12.41 -18.50 -49.69
C GLN A 334 11.51 -19.42 -48.87
N SER A 335 11.28 -19.11 -47.59
CA SER A 335 10.36 -19.82 -46.70
C SER A 335 8.93 -19.82 -47.24
N ALA A 336 8.44 -18.67 -47.71
CA ALA A 336 7.12 -18.56 -48.32
C ALA A 336 7.00 -19.35 -49.64
N GLN A 337 8.06 -19.42 -50.45
CA GLN A 337 8.11 -20.24 -51.65
C GLN A 337 8.20 -21.74 -51.36
N ALA A 338 8.92 -22.12 -50.30
CA ALA A 338 9.04 -23.49 -49.84
C ALA A 338 7.77 -23.97 -49.12
N GLY A 339 6.95 -23.06 -48.59
CA GLY A 339 5.75 -23.37 -47.81
C GLY A 339 6.04 -23.62 -46.33
N GLU A 340 7.00 -22.89 -45.75
CA GLU A 340 7.37 -22.99 -44.34
C GLU A 340 6.50 -22.09 -43.44
N LEU A 341 6.26 -22.51 -42.19
CA LEU A 341 5.43 -21.77 -41.24
C LEU A 341 6.11 -20.52 -40.64
N GLY A 342 7.44 -20.43 -40.73
CA GLY A 342 8.24 -19.39 -40.07
C GLY A 342 8.21 -18.00 -40.71
N VAL A 343 7.37 -17.75 -41.72
CA VAL A 343 7.35 -16.47 -42.45
C VAL A 343 7.02 -15.31 -41.51
N GLU A 344 6.03 -15.46 -40.64
CA GLU A 344 5.65 -14.42 -39.69
C GLU A 344 6.77 -14.05 -38.71
N GLU A 345 7.48 -15.05 -38.18
CA GLU A 345 8.62 -14.84 -37.30
C GLU A 345 9.75 -14.10 -38.01
N THR A 346 10.05 -14.48 -39.26
CA THR A 346 11.06 -13.76 -40.06
C THR A 346 10.65 -12.31 -40.34
N LEU A 347 9.36 -12.03 -40.57
CA LEU A 347 8.84 -10.67 -40.72
C LEU A 347 8.98 -9.85 -39.44
N ALA A 348 8.69 -10.44 -38.28
CA ALA A 348 8.89 -9.79 -36.99
C ALA A 348 10.38 -9.46 -36.74
N GLN A 349 11.29 -10.37 -37.12
CA GLN A 349 12.74 -10.12 -37.03
C GLN A 349 13.20 -9.01 -37.98
N ILE A 350 12.60 -8.89 -39.17
CA ILE A 350 12.85 -7.76 -40.09
C ILE A 350 12.41 -6.45 -39.44
N GLU A 351 11.20 -6.41 -38.88
CA GLU A 351 10.67 -5.22 -38.21
C GLU A 351 11.55 -4.78 -37.04
N ALA A 352 11.96 -5.72 -36.20
CA ALA A 352 12.88 -5.47 -35.09
C ALA A 352 14.23 -4.93 -35.59
N SER A 353 14.78 -5.50 -36.67
CA SER A 353 16.04 -5.06 -37.28
C SER A 353 15.93 -3.63 -37.83
N LEU A 354 14.83 -3.30 -38.52
CA LEU A 354 14.56 -1.96 -39.05
C LEU A 354 14.32 -0.94 -37.93
N GLN A 355 13.65 -1.32 -36.85
CA GLN A 355 13.43 -0.46 -35.69
C GLN A 355 14.74 -0.14 -34.98
N ALA A 356 15.61 -1.13 -34.80
CA ALA A 356 16.96 -0.92 -34.26
C ALA A 356 17.80 -0.01 -35.18
N GLY A 357 17.71 -0.18 -36.50
CA GLY A 357 18.36 0.72 -37.46
C GLY A 357 17.86 2.16 -37.37
N GLN A 358 16.55 2.35 -37.21
CA GLN A 358 15.96 3.68 -37.01
C GLN A 358 16.46 4.34 -35.73
N ALA A 359 16.58 3.60 -34.63
CA ALA A 359 17.10 4.13 -33.38
C ALA A 359 18.55 4.65 -33.51
N LEU A 360 19.40 3.96 -34.29
CA LEU A 360 20.76 4.41 -34.57
C LEU A 360 20.80 5.71 -35.40
N VAL A 361 19.93 5.81 -36.41
CA VAL A 361 19.79 7.04 -37.22
C VAL A 361 19.30 8.19 -36.37
N ASP A 362 18.33 7.94 -35.49
CA ASP A 362 17.79 8.95 -34.58
C ASP A 362 18.86 9.42 -33.59
N GLU A 363 19.68 8.50 -33.06
CA GLU A 363 20.81 8.82 -32.17
C GLU A 363 21.89 9.66 -32.89
N GLU A 364 22.30 9.26 -34.09
CA GLU A 364 23.26 10.05 -34.88
C GLU A 364 22.69 11.43 -35.24
N SER A 365 21.42 11.50 -35.64
CA SER A 365 20.76 12.77 -35.93
C SER A 365 20.68 13.66 -34.68
N ALA A 366 20.48 13.09 -33.50
CA ALA A 366 20.51 13.80 -32.24
C ALA A 366 21.93 14.29 -31.90
N MET A 367 22.97 13.48 -32.15
CA MET A 367 24.37 13.92 -32.00
C MET A 367 24.70 15.07 -32.96
N LEU A 368 24.29 14.98 -34.22
CA LEU A 368 24.49 16.05 -35.20
C LEU A 368 23.73 17.33 -34.82
N ARG A 369 22.47 17.20 -34.37
CA ARG A 369 21.70 18.33 -33.83
C ARG A 369 22.36 18.92 -32.59
N GLN A 370 22.89 18.11 -31.67
CA GLN A 370 23.62 18.59 -30.52
C GLN A 370 24.92 19.28 -30.91
N ALA A 371 25.64 18.80 -31.91
CA ALA A 371 26.83 19.47 -32.45
C ALA A 371 26.47 20.82 -33.08
N GLN A 372 25.37 20.89 -33.84
CA GLN A 372 24.85 22.14 -34.42
C GLN A 372 24.33 23.10 -33.34
N LEU A 373 23.63 22.59 -32.31
CA LEU A 373 23.18 23.37 -31.16
C LEU A 373 24.36 23.85 -30.34
N ARG A 374 25.42 23.06 -30.12
CA ARG A 374 26.66 23.53 -29.48
C ARG A 374 27.33 24.62 -30.31
N ALA A 375 27.41 24.46 -31.64
CA ALA A 375 27.98 25.49 -32.51
C ALA A 375 27.18 26.80 -32.47
N THR A 376 25.84 26.73 -32.50
CA THR A 376 24.97 27.91 -32.42
C THR A 376 24.92 28.51 -31.01
N TRP A 377 24.95 27.68 -29.95
CA TRP A 377 24.98 28.09 -28.55
C TRP A 377 26.31 28.77 -28.23
N ILE A 378 27.46 28.23 -28.65
CA ILE A 378 28.76 28.92 -28.52
C ILE A 378 28.69 30.30 -29.19
N ARG A 379 28.13 30.39 -30.40
CA ARG A 379 27.96 31.66 -31.11
C ARG A 379 27.06 32.63 -30.34
N ARG A 380 25.96 32.16 -29.75
CA ARG A 380 25.00 32.98 -29.00
C ARG A 380 25.50 33.37 -27.61
N THR A 381 26.22 32.49 -26.92
CA THR A 381 26.82 32.72 -25.59
C THR A 381 27.98 33.71 -25.67
N VAL A 382 28.75 33.75 -26.75
CA VAL A 382 29.74 34.82 -26.99
C VAL A 382 29.06 36.19 -27.09
N TRP A 383 27.94 36.29 -27.81
CA TRP A 383 27.15 37.54 -27.89
C TRP A 383 26.45 37.90 -26.56
N PHE A 384 25.97 36.91 -25.80
CA PHE A 384 25.26 37.12 -24.54
C PHE A 384 26.21 37.48 -23.38
N MET A 385 27.43 36.92 -23.35
CA MET A 385 28.47 37.27 -22.36
C MET A 385 28.95 38.72 -22.52
N LEU A 386 29.03 39.23 -23.76
CA LEU A 386 29.29 40.65 -24.03
C LEU A 386 28.16 41.57 -23.49
N GLY A 387 26.91 41.11 -23.45
CA GLY A 387 25.78 41.85 -22.90
C GLY A 387 25.63 41.74 -21.36
N LEU A 388 25.91 40.58 -20.78
CA LEU A 388 25.75 40.33 -19.34
C LEU A 388 26.78 41.05 -18.46
N VAL A 389 28.01 41.23 -18.94
CA VAL A 389 29.04 41.98 -18.20
C VAL A 389 28.62 43.45 -18.01
N GLY A 390 27.94 44.06 -18.99
CA GLY A 390 27.39 45.42 -18.86
C GLY A 390 26.21 45.54 -17.90
N LEU A 391 25.33 44.54 -17.85
CA LEU A 391 24.16 44.52 -16.96
C LEU A 391 24.51 44.20 -15.49
N ALA A 392 25.51 43.34 -15.25
CA ALA A 392 25.95 43.01 -13.89
C ALA A 392 26.62 44.21 -13.18
N ILE A 393 27.41 45.01 -13.91
CA ILE A 393 28.06 46.22 -13.38
C ILE A 393 27.01 47.29 -13.01
N THR A 394 25.99 47.47 -13.84
CA THR A 394 24.92 48.46 -13.57
C THR A 394 24.00 48.05 -12.42
N ALA A 395 23.67 46.76 -12.29
CA ALA A 395 22.89 46.25 -11.16
C ALA A 395 23.67 46.34 -9.82
N LEU A 396 24.98 46.04 -9.81
CA LEU A 396 25.82 46.17 -8.63
C LEU A 396 25.92 47.63 -8.15
N LEU A 397 26.06 48.58 -9.08
CA LEU A 397 26.07 50.02 -8.77
C LEU A 397 24.73 50.51 -8.21
N ALA A 398 23.60 49.99 -8.71
CA ALA A 398 22.27 50.34 -8.20
C ALA A 398 22.03 49.82 -6.77
N ILE A 399 22.48 48.59 -6.46
CA ILE A 399 22.36 48.00 -5.11
C ILE A 399 23.22 48.76 -4.09
N LEU A 400 24.46 49.12 -4.45
CA LEU A 400 25.35 49.89 -3.58
C LEU A 400 24.79 51.30 -3.31
N ASN A 401 24.19 51.96 -4.31
CA ASN A 401 23.56 53.26 -4.13
C ASN A 401 22.31 53.19 -3.22
N ARG A 402 21.51 52.13 -3.31
CA ARG A 402 20.33 51.93 -2.44
C ARG A 402 20.71 51.70 -0.98
N ARG A 403 21.73 50.88 -0.70
CA ARG A 403 22.23 50.65 0.67
C ARG A 403 22.88 51.90 1.28
N ARG A 404 23.62 52.68 0.48
CA ARG A 404 24.24 53.93 0.94
C ARG A 404 23.22 54.97 1.40
N ARG A 405 22.12 55.17 0.65
CA ARG A 405 21.15 56.24 0.92
C ARG A 405 20.60 56.20 2.36
N GLY A 406 20.32 55.01 2.90
CA GLY A 406 19.83 54.88 4.28
C GLY A 406 20.83 55.38 5.32
N VAL A 407 22.10 55.00 5.19
CA VAL A 407 23.17 55.41 6.12
C VAL A 407 23.48 56.90 5.98
N MET A 408 23.45 57.43 4.75
CA MET A 408 23.65 58.85 4.48
C MET A 408 22.58 59.70 5.17
N LEU A 409 21.30 59.35 5.02
CA LEU A 409 20.20 60.10 5.64
C LEU A 409 20.30 60.06 7.17
N LYS A 410 20.66 58.91 7.74
CA LYS A 410 20.88 58.78 9.19
C LYS A 410 22.05 59.66 9.67
N ALA A 411 23.17 59.66 8.96
CA ALA A 411 24.33 60.51 9.29
C ALA A 411 24.01 62.00 9.19
N GLN A 412 23.23 62.41 8.18
CA GLN A 412 22.78 63.81 8.04
C GLN A 412 21.84 64.22 9.17
N ALA A 413 20.89 63.34 9.55
CA ALA A 413 19.96 63.59 10.64
C ALA A 413 20.68 63.71 11.99
N GLU A 414 21.55 62.75 12.34
CA GLU A 414 22.33 62.78 13.58
C GLU A 414 23.27 63.99 13.65
N LEU A 415 23.92 64.35 12.53
CA LEU A 415 24.76 65.55 12.48
C LEU A 415 23.94 66.83 12.71
N ALA A 416 22.78 66.96 12.06
CA ALA A 416 21.93 68.14 12.20
C ALA A 416 21.34 68.26 13.62
N GLU A 417 20.94 67.14 14.22
CA GLU A 417 20.49 67.09 15.61
C GLU A 417 21.61 67.49 16.58
N ARG A 418 22.82 66.97 16.37
CA ARG A 418 23.97 67.30 17.20
C ARG A 418 24.42 68.75 17.02
N GLU A 419 24.45 69.28 15.81
CA GLU A 419 24.76 70.71 15.55
C GLU A 419 23.82 71.63 16.34
N ARG A 420 22.51 71.32 16.39
CA ARG A 420 21.53 72.08 17.18
C ARG A 420 21.78 71.94 18.68
N SER A 421 21.93 70.71 19.18
CA SER A 421 22.19 70.45 20.60
C SER A 421 23.46 71.13 21.08
N VAL A 422 24.52 71.11 20.27
CA VAL A 422 25.79 71.76 20.59
C VAL A 422 25.65 73.28 20.57
N ALA A 423 24.92 73.85 19.61
CA ALA A 423 24.65 75.30 19.60
C ALA A 423 23.95 75.74 20.89
N GLU A 424 22.86 75.06 21.28
CA GLU A 424 22.10 75.35 22.50
C GLU A 424 22.96 75.20 23.76
N GLN A 425 23.73 74.12 23.88
CA GLN A 425 24.60 73.89 25.03
C GLN A 425 25.74 74.91 25.11
N THR A 426 26.32 75.30 23.96
CA THR A 426 27.41 76.27 23.96
C THR A 426 26.91 77.68 24.26
N ASP A 427 25.70 78.04 23.85
CA ASP A 427 25.07 79.31 24.22
C ASP A 427 24.78 79.38 25.73
N GLY A 428 24.38 78.26 26.33
CA GLY A 428 24.26 78.12 27.78
C GLY A 428 25.61 78.33 28.50
N VAL A 429 26.68 77.70 28.00
CA VAL A 429 28.04 77.87 28.54
C VAL A 429 28.49 79.33 28.41
N ASN A 430 28.32 79.96 27.25
CA ASN A 430 28.63 81.39 27.07
C ASN A 430 27.87 82.28 28.04
N THR A 431 26.59 81.98 28.31
CA THR A 431 25.78 82.73 29.28
C THR A 431 26.30 82.53 30.71
N LEU A 432 26.72 81.31 31.07
CA LEU A 432 27.37 81.03 32.36
C LEU A 432 28.70 81.77 32.49
N PHE A 433 29.48 81.87 31.40
CA PHE A 433 30.71 82.66 31.36
C PHE A 433 30.47 84.12 31.67
N VAL A 434 29.51 84.74 30.99
CA VAL A 434 29.16 86.16 31.20
C VAL A 434 28.71 86.37 32.65
N ARG A 435 27.83 85.51 33.17
CA ARG A 435 27.36 85.61 34.56
C ARG A 435 28.46 85.35 35.59
N ASN A 436 29.36 84.42 35.33
CA ASN A 436 30.45 84.12 36.26
C ASN A 436 31.46 85.26 36.29
N ASP A 437 31.76 85.88 35.14
CA ASP A 437 32.61 87.07 35.07
C ASP A 437 31.94 88.29 35.75
N GLU A 438 30.63 88.46 35.62
CA GLU A 438 29.89 89.50 36.36
C GLU A 438 29.91 89.27 37.89
N ILE A 439 29.67 88.04 38.34
CA ILE A 439 29.52 87.73 39.77
C ILE A 439 30.88 87.59 40.46
N LEU A 440 31.75 86.71 39.97
CA LEU A 440 33.04 86.41 40.59
C LEU A 440 34.15 87.32 40.04
N GLY A 441 34.08 87.69 38.75
CA GLY A 441 35.17 88.34 38.04
C GLY A 441 36.32 87.39 37.76
N SER A 442 37.37 87.93 37.12
CA SER A 442 38.61 87.18 36.90
C SER A 442 39.23 86.68 38.22
N ARG A 443 40.06 85.63 38.16
CA ARG A 443 40.81 85.13 39.34
C ARG A 443 41.55 86.23 40.09
N GLU A 444 41.99 87.26 39.36
CA GLU A 444 42.66 88.43 39.93
C GLU A 444 41.70 89.33 40.73
N ASN A 445 40.48 89.52 40.24
CA ASN A 445 39.44 90.28 40.94
C ASN A 445 38.97 89.56 42.21
N LEU A 446 38.88 88.22 42.19
CA LEU A 446 38.58 87.42 43.38
C LEU A 446 39.61 87.60 44.48
N ARG A 447 40.91 87.60 44.15
CA ARG A 447 41.99 87.87 45.12
C ARG A 447 41.88 89.27 45.72
N LYS A 448 41.53 90.27 44.90
CA LYS A 448 41.36 91.67 45.35
C LYS A 448 40.15 91.86 46.27
N ARG A 449 39.11 91.03 46.16
CA ARG A 449 37.91 91.10 47.02
C ARG A 449 38.12 90.55 48.44
N GLY A 450 39.27 89.92 48.71
CA GLY A 450 39.63 89.49 50.07
C GLY A 450 38.80 88.33 50.61
N TYR A 451 38.18 87.51 49.75
CA TYR A 451 37.53 86.28 50.22
C TYR A 451 38.58 85.30 50.75
N GLU A 452 38.36 84.80 51.96
CA GLU A 452 39.24 83.82 52.60
C GLU A 452 38.49 82.51 52.91
N GLY A 453 39.25 81.43 53.13
CA GLY A 453 38.72 80.13 53.53
C GLY A 453 37.83 79.46 52.47
N ARG A 454 36.68 78.93 52.92
CA ARG A 454 35.80 78.08 52.08
C ARG A 454 35.21 78.81 50.88
N THR A 455 34.91 80.11 51.01
CA THR A 455 34.35 80.91 49.91
C THR A 455 35.37 81.07 48.79
N GLN A 456 36.63 81.34 49.12
CA GLN A 456 37.71 81.45 48.13
C GLN A 456 37.93 80.13 47.38
N GLN A 457 37.93 79.01 48.12
CA GLN A 457 38.06 77.69 47.54
C GLN A 457 36.92 77.38 46.57
N LEU A 458 35.66 77.66 46.97
CA LEU A 458 34.49 77.45 46.11
C LEU A 458 34.52 78.36 44.88
N SER A 459 34.96 79.61 45.02
CA SER A 459 35.07 80.54 43.88
C SER A 459 36.16 80.13 42.88
N ASN A 460 37.32 79.69 43.35
CA ASN A 460 38.37 79.17 42.48
C ASN A 460 37.91 77.89 41.78
N GLN A 461 37.27 76.97 42.51
CA GLN A 461 36.71 75.75 41.96
C GLN A 461 35.62 76.04 40.91
N ALA A 462 34.78 77.04 41.13
CA ALA A 462 33.79 77.49 40.15
C ALA A 462 34.44 78.05 38.88
N LEU A 463 35.55 78.78 39.00
CA LEU A 463 36.32 79.25 37.84
C LEU A 463 37.02 78.12 37.10
N ASP A 464 37.61 77.15 37.80
CA ASP A 464 38.20 75.96 37.18
C ASP A 464 37.13 75.16 36.41
N TYR A 465 35.93 74.97 36.98
CA TYR A 465 34.83 74.30 36.27
C TYR A 465 34.37 75.05 35.03
N VAL A 466 34.38 76.38 35.08
CA VAL A 466 34.00 77.21 33.93
C VAL A 466 35.07 77.11 32.84
N ASP A 467 36.36 77.19 33.18
CA ASP A 467 37.47 77.00 32.23
C ASP A 467 37.42 75.60 31.56
N ASP A 468 37.13 74.55 32.33
CA ASP A 468 36.94 73.19 31.82
C ASP A 468 35.76 73.11 30.83
N LEU A 469 34.62 73.73 31.17
CA LEU A 469 33.46 73.79 30.27
C LEU A 469 33.79 74.50 28.94
N PHE A 470 34.68 75.50 28.95
CA PHE A 470 35.12 76.15 27.71
C PHE A 470 35.98 75.25 26.84
N ILE A 471 36.94 74.55 27.44
CA ILE A 471 37.76 73.58 26.72
C ILE A 471 36.88 72.49 26.12
N MET A 472 35.92 71.96 26.90
CA MET A 472 34.94 71.00 26.40
C MET A 472 34.10 71.57 25.25
N SER A 473 33.64 72.82 25.35
CA SER A 473 32.84 73.45 24.29
C SER A 473 33.59 73.59 22.96
N LYS A 474 34.89 73.92 23.01
CA LYS A 474 35.75 74.00 21.82
C LYS A 474 35.97 72.64 21.19
N GLU A 475 36.21 71.63 22.02
CA GLU A 475 36.44 70.27 21.56
C GLU A 475 35.18 69.67 20.92
N ILE A 476 34.01 69.94 21.51
CA ILE A 476 32.72 69.56 20.93
C ILE A 476 32.53 70.19 19.54
N ARG A 477 32.86 71.48 19.36
CA ARG A 477 32.80 72.15 18.05
C ARG A 477 33.76 71.54 17.03
N ARG A 478 34.98 71.15 17.46
CA ARG A 478 35.95 70.46 16.60
C ARG A 478 35.39 69.13 16.10
N VAL A 479 34.87 68.30 16.99
CA VAL A 479 34.31 66.98 16.63
C VAL A 479 33.12 67.10 15.70
N VAL A 480 32.23 68.09 15.92
CA VAL A 480 31.11 68.37 15.00
C VAL A 480 31.60 68.82 13.62
N SER A 481 32.65 69.65 13.56
CA SER A 481 33.26 70.07 12.28
C SER A 481 33.88 68.91 11.50
N GLU A 482 34.57 68.00 12.18
CA GLU A 482 35.14 66.79 11.57
C GLU A 482 34.05 65.84 11.05
N ALA A 483 32.99 65.66 11.84
CA ALA A 483 31.83 64.88 11.39
C ALA A 483 31.18 65.52 10.16
N LYS A 484 31.09 66.85 10.11
CA LYS A 484 30.56 67.59 8.95
C LYS A 484 31.40 67.38 7.69
N GLU A 485 32.72 67.42 7.79
CA GLU A 485 33.61 67.17 6.65
C GLU A 485 33.48 65.75 6.10
N LEU A 486 33.21 64.76 6.97
CA LEU A 486 32.96 63.38 6.55
C LEU A 486 31.63 63.22 5.79
N VAL A 487 30.58 63.93 6.21
CA VAL A 487 29.27 63.93 5.54
C VAL A 487 29.29 64.75 4.24
N TYR A 488 29.94 65.92 4.27
CA TYR A 488 30.01 66.91 3.19
C TYR A 488 31.47 67.23 2.82
N PRO A 489 32.19 66.32 2.14
CA PRO A 489 33.59 66.54 1.81
C PRO A 489 33.75 67.68 0.79
N GLY A 490 34.71 68.56 1.07
CA GLY A 490 35.06 69.66 0.16
C GLY A 490 35.67 69.18 -1.16
N SER A 491 36.36 68.03 -1.17
CA SER A 491 37.13 67.55 -2.33
C SER A 491 36.30 66.73 -3.36
N PRO A 492 36.55 66.86 -4.68
CA PRO A 492 35.85 66.10 -5.72
C PRO A 492 35.98 64.57 -5.56
N LEU A 493 37.18 64.08 -5.23
CA LEU A 493 37.41 62.66 -4.93
C LEU A 493 36.65 62.22 -3.67
N GLY A 494 36.51 63.10 -2.68
CA GLY A 494 35.69 62.85 -1.50
C GLY A 494 34.21 62.71 -1.83
N ARG A 495 33.70 63.50 -2.77
CA ARG A 495 32.31 63.39 -3.24
C ARG A 495 32.07 62.12 -4.04
N LEU A 496 33.04 61.70 -4.88
CA LEU A 496 32.94 60.49 -5.68
C LEU A 496 33.01 59.23 -4.81
N THR A 497 33.90 59.19 -3.82
CA THR A 497 33.96 58.10 -2.83
C THR A 497 32.69 58.05 -1.97
N ASN A 498 32.17 59.21 -1.54
CA ASN A 498 30.88 59.27 -0.88
C ASN A 498 29.76 58.78 -1.81
N LEU A 499 29.88 58.92 -3.13
CA LEU A 499 28.85 58.47 -4.07
C LEU A 499 28.59 56.97 -4.00
N PHE A 500 29.65 56.18 -3.75
CA PHE A 500 29.63 54.72 -3.84
C PHE A 500 29.89 53.98 -2.53
N SER A 501 30.32 54.66 -1.46
CA SER A 501 30.65 54.03 -0.17
C SER A 501 29.88 54.64 1.01
N SER A 502 29.43 53.78 1.92
CA SER A 502 28.78 54.19 3.19
C SER A 502 29.78 54.42 4.33
N THR A 503 31.06 54.07 4.16
CA THR A 503 32.04 54.04 5.25
C THR A 503 32.25 55.41 5.91
N ARG A 504 32.25 56.50 5.13
CA ARG A 504 32.42 57.86 5.66
C ARG A 504 31.21 58.32 6.47
N TYR A 505 29.99 57.93 6.07
CA TYR A 505 28.77 58.21 6.84
C TYR A 505 28.74 57.45 8.18
N HIS A 506 29.20 56.20 8.21
CA HIS A 506 29.37 55.47 9.47
C HIS A 506 30.41 56.10 10.40
N ARG A 507 31.53 56.58 9.84
CA ARG A 507 32.53 57.32 10.65
C ARG A 507 31.93 58.61 11.21
N ALA A 508 31.19 59.37 10.41
CA ALA A 508 30.52 60.59 10.87
C ALA A 508 29.54 60.31 12.02
N ILE A 509 28.69 59.27 11.87
CA ILE A 509 27.80 58.79 12.94
C ILE A 509 28.63 58.47 14.20
N ASN A 510 29.68 57.65 14.08
CA ASN A 510 30.50 57.27 15.23
C ASN A 510 31.22 58.46 15.90
N HIS A 511 31.60 59.49 15.14
CA HIS A 511 32.16 60.73 15.69
C HIS A 511 31.12 61.52 16.50
N VAL A 512 29.84 61.47 16.09
CA VAL A 512 28.75 62.21 16.73
C VAL A 512 28.13 61.45 17.91
N SER A 513 27.96 60.13 17.80
CA SER A 513 27.20 59.31 18.76
C SER A 513 28.01 58.27 19.53
N GLY A 514 29.22 57.91 19.10
CA GLY A 514 29.82 56.62 19.46
C GLY A 514 31.09 56.61 20.30
N LYS A 515 31.79 57.74 20.52
CA LYS A 515 32.99 57.76 21.36
C LYS A 515 32.81 58.71 22.55
N PRO A 516 32.95 58.25 23.81
CA PRO A 516 33.08 59.18 24.93
C PRO A 516 34.30 60.06 24.63
N LEU A 517 34.09 61.37 24.67
CA LEU A 517 35.16 62.35 24.48
C LEU A 517 36.22 62.07 25.54
N GLN A 518 37.38 61.56 25.13
CA GLN A 518 38.53 61.42 26.02
C GLN A 518 39.10 62.81 26.22
N PHE A 519 38.73 63.45 27.33
CA PHE A 519 39.24 64.76 27.69
C PHE A 519 40.65 64.60 28.26
N ASN A 520 41.65 64.98 27.47
CA ASN A 520 42.98 65.28 28.00
C ASN A 520 43.04 66.78 28.27
N SER A 521 43.21 67.19 29.54
CA SER A 521 43.28 68.60 29.93
C SER A 521 44.38 69.39 29.20
N PHE A 522 45.35 68.69 28.60
CA PHE A 522 46.48 69.27 27.87
C PHE A 522 46.24 69.57 26.39
N ASP A 523 45.16 69.05 25.77
CA ASP A 523 44.92 69.17 24.33
C ASP A 523 44.12 70.44 23.94
N GLY A 524 43.54 71.14 24.92
CA GLY A 524 42.70 72.33 24.71
C GLY A 524 43.38 73.69 24.94
N LEU A 525 44.62 73.73 25.42
CA LEU A 525 45.31 74.98 25.74
C LEU A 525 46.09 75.52 24.53
N PRO A 526 45.87 76.78 24.11
CA PRO A 526 46.67 77.41 23.06
C PRO A 526 48.15 77.42 23.47
N SER A 527 49.03 77.11 22.51
CA SER A 527 50.48 76.90 22.71
C SER A 527 51.22 78.02 23.45
N VAL A 528 50.62 79.21 23.53
CA VAL A 528 51.16 80.40 24.21
C VAL A 528 51.21 80.24 25.74
N LEU A 529 50.43 79.32 26.34
CA LEU A 529 50.48 79.03 27.78
C LEU A 529 51.43 77.89 28.18
N ARG A 530 52.11 77.22 27.23
CA ARG A 530 53.13 76.18 27.53
C ARG A 530 54.51 76.75 27.86
N GLY A 531 54.76 78.01 27.54
CA GLY A 531 56.06 78.63 27.74
C GLY A 531 56.22 79.24 29.12
N GLN A 532 56.44 78.42 30.16
CA GLN A 532 57.13 78.81 31.43
C GLN A 532 57.16 77.70 32.50
N ILE A 533 57.17 76.42 32.12
CA ILE A 533 57.74 75.38 33.00
C ILE A 533 59.11 75.01 32.41
N PRO A 534 60.21 75.39 33.08
CA PRO A 534 61.56 75.03 32.66
C PRO A 534 61.74 73.51 32.66
N LEU A 535 62.09 72.99 31.49
CA LEU A 535 62.67 71.67 31.29
C LEU A 535 64.08 71.70 31.87
N ASP A 536 64.34 71.01 32.98
CA ASP A 536 65.69 70.67 33.41
C ASP A 536 65.74 69.35 34.20
N SER A 537 66.83 68.60 33.95
CA SER A 537 67.24 67.29 34.49
C SER A 537 66.48 66.07 33.93
N ALA A 538 66.94 65.34 32.91
CA ALA A 538 68.27 64.77 32.67
C ALA A 538 68.75 63.86 33.83
N GLY A 539 68.65 62.55 33.60
CA GLY A 539 69.21 61.49 34.44
C GLY A 539 69.24 60.18 33.65
N SER A 540 70.39 59.88 33.08
CA SER A 540 70.73 58.75 32.22
C SER A 540 71.11 57.46 32.96
N LEU A 541 71.15 56.34 32.20
CA LEU A 541 71.89 55.06 32.38
C LEU A 541 71.12 53.89 33.03
N PRO A 542 71.53 52.62 32.79
CA PRO A 542 71.94 51.99 31.53
C PRO A 542 71.23 50.62 31.32
N ASP A 543 71.09 50.17 30.07
CA ASP A 543 70.52 48.84 29.77
C ASP A 543 71.52 47.71 30.07
N GLN A 544 71.20 46.88 31.07
CA GLN A 544 71.66 45.49 31.20
C GLN A 544 70.50 44.62 31.74
N ILE A 545 70.35 43.45 31.09
CA ILE A 545 69.49 42.29 31.37
C ILE A 545 68.02 42.42 30.97
#